data_AF-A0A8C3F8B2-F1
#
_entry.id   AF-A0A8C3F8B2-F1
#
_cell.length_a   1.000
_cell.length_b   1.000
_cell.length_c   1.000
_cell.angle_alpha   90.00
_cell.angle_beta   90.00
_cell.angle_gamma   90.00
#
_symmetry.space_group_name_H-M   'P 1'
#
loop_
_entity.id
_entity.type
_entity.pdbx_description
1 polymer ?
#
loop_
_entity_poly.entity_id
_entity_poly.type
_entity_poly.pdbx_seq_one_letter_code
_entity_poly.pdbx_strand_id
1 'polypeptide(L)'
;MLLFEAGMSSSSSGLENQIFQYIDLHQNEFIQTLKEWVAVESDSIQPGLRQEVIRMVELTADRLRALGATVELVKLGSHKLSDGQSLLLPPLILAELGKDPQKPTVCFYGHVDVQPAKKEDGWKTDPYTLTEIDGNLYGRGATDNKGPVLAWINAVESFRALQLDIPVNLKFIIEGMEEAGSLGLEEIIKKENQRFFSDVDFIVISDNLWLSNRKPALTYGTRGNICFSVEVRCGERDLHSGSFGGIIHEPMTDLIALLGGNTYAPVALPLSLYSWD
;
A
#
# COMPACT_ATOMS: atom_id res chain seq x y z
N MET A 1 10.62 -17.42 -12.50
CA MET A 1 10.77 -18.85 -12.82
C MET A 1 9.87 -19.30 -13.98
N LEU A 2 8.67 -18.71 -14.16
CA LEU A 2 7.76 -19.04 -15.28
C LEU A 2 8.18 -18.51 -16.67
N LEU A 3 9.11 -17.55 -16.74
CA LEU A 3 9.72 -17.14 -18.03
C LEU A 3 10.69 -18.20 -18.59
N PHE A 4 11.08 -19.22 -17.82
CA PHE A 4 12.10 -20.19 -18.25
C PHE A 4 11.55 -21.49 -18.83
N GLU A 5 10.29 -21.85 -18.60
CA GLU A 5 9.75 -23.16 -19.03
C GLU A 5 8.85 -23.11 -20.26
N ALA A 6 8.48 -21.92 -20.74
CA ALA A 6 7.77 -21.76 -22.01
C ALA A 6 8.77 -21.76 -23.19
N GLY A 7 9.35 -22.92 -23.51
CA GLY A 7 10.02 -23.24 -24.79
C GLY A 7 10.59 -22.05 -25.60
N MET A 8 11.56 -21.31 -25.07
CA MET A 8 12.12 -20.13 -25.75
C MET A 8 13.26 -20.51 -26.69
N SER A 9 12.89 -20.84 -27.92
CA SER A 9 13.79 -20.91 -29.07
C SER A 9 14.16 -19.49 -29.53
N SER A 10 15.33 -18.98 -29.14
CA SER A 10 16.11 -17.87 -29.75
C SER A 10 15.45 -16.51 -30.12
N SER A 11 14.14 -16.33 -30.01
CA SER A 11 13.37 -15.14 -30.39
C SER A 11 13.02 -14.22 -29.22
N SER A 12 13.12 -14.72 -27.99
CA SER A 12 12.72 -14.01 -26.76
C SER A 12 13.61 -12.82 -26.42
N SER A 13 14.92 -12.95 -26.67
CA SER A 13 15.90 -11.91 -26.36
C SER A 13 15.70 -10.63 -27.18
N GLY A 14 15.08 -10.71 -28.37
CA GLY A 14 14.82 -9.54 -29.20
C GLY A 14 13.69 -8.67 -28.65
N LEU A 15 12.59 -9.29 -28.22
CA LEU A 15 11.42 -8.59 -27.66
C LEU A 15 11.72 -7.99 -26.28
N GLU A 16 12.39 -8.75 -25.42
CA GLU A 16 12.82 -8.27 -24.10
C GLU A 16 13.73 -7.05 -24.23
N ASN A 17 14.69 -7.08 -25.18
CA ASN A 17 15.57 -5.93 -25.43
C ASN A 17 14.81 -4.69 -25.92
N GLN A 18 13.77 -4.83 -26.75
CA GLN A 18 12.96 -3.70 -27.19
C GLN A 18 12.21 -3.05 -26.02
N ILE A 19 11.65 -3.86 -25.12
CA ILE A 19 10.96 -3.38 -23.92
C ILE A 19 11.94 -2.67 -22.99
N PHE A 20 13.11 -3.25 -22.72
CA PHE A 20 14.12 -2.62 -21.85
C PHE A 20 14.65 -1.31 -22.44
N GLN A 21 14.91 -1.27 -23.76
CA GLN A 21 15.29 -0.03 -24.44
C GLN A 21 14.20 1.04 -24.35
N TYR A 22 12.92 0.65 -24.51
CA TYR A 22 11.82 1.59 -24.34
C TYR A 22 11.79 2.14 -22.92
N ILE A 23 11.92 1.29 -21.90
CA ILE A 23 11.94 1.70 -20.50
C ILE A 23 13.10 2.67 -20.22
N ASP A 24 14.31 2.35 -20.70
CA ASP A 24 15.48 3.21 -20.52
C ASP A 24 15.30 4.59 -21.18
N LEU A 25 14.68 4.64 -22.36
CA LEU A 25 14.43 5.89 -23.08
C LEU A 25 13.35 6.76 -22.42
N HIS A 26 12.34 6.15 -21.79
CA HIS A 26 11.19 6.86 -21.19
C HIS A 26 11.27 6.97 -19.67
N GLN A 27 12.41 6.63 -19.06
CA GLN A 27 12.60 6.66 -17.60
C GLN A 27 12.23 8.03 -16.97
N ASN A 28 12.53 9.14 -17.65
CA ASN A 28 12.21 10.48 -17.15
C ASN A 28 10.69 10.74 -17.11
N GLU A 29 9.93 10.20 -18.06
CA GLU A 29 8.47 10.29 -18.09
C GLU A 29 7.85 9.45 -16.97
N PHE A 30 8.42 8.28 -16.70
CA PHE A 30 8.03 7.43 -15.58
C PHE A 30 8.32 8.08 -14.23
N ILE A 31 9.49 8.71 -14.07
CA ILE A 31 9.84 9.47 -12.86
C ILE A 31 8.91 10.68 -12.70
N GLN A 32 8.59 11.37 -13.79
CA GLN A 32 7.66 12.50 -13.77
C GLN A 32 6.25 12.06 -13.31
N THR A 33 5.77 10.91 -13.81
CA THR A 33 4.50 10.32 -13.32
C THR A 33 4.57 9.99 -11.83
N LEU A 34 5.67 9.41 -11.36
CA LEU A 34 5.86 9.15 -9.93
C LEU A 34 5.85 10.44 -9.10
N LYS A 35 6.46 11.51 -9.60
CA LYS A 35 6.43 12.82 -8.94
C LYS A 35 5.01 13.36 -8.79
N GLU A 36 4.18 13.21 -9.83
CA GLU A 36 2.77 13.61 -9.80
C GLU A 36 1.95 12.76 -8.81
N TRP A 37 2.22 11.45 -8.75
CA TRP A 37 1.58 10.55 -7.79
C TRP A 37 2.00 10.84 -6.35
N VAL A 38 3.29 11.11 -6.11
CA VAL A 38 3.80 11.49 -4.77
C VAL A 38 3.22 12.83 -4.31
N ALA A 39 2.97 13.77 -5.22
CA ALA A 39 2.32 15.05 -4.89
C ALA A 39 0.85 14.91 -4.45
N VAL A 40 0.22 13.74 -4.62
CA VAL A 40 -1.09 13.44 -4.03
C VAL A 40 -0.91 12.99 -2.59
N GLU A 41 -1.34 13.80 -1.63
CA GLU A 41 -1.25 13.49 -0.19
C GLU A 41 -2.32 12.45 0.23
N SER A 42 -2.25 11.25 -0.35
CA SER A 42 -3.18 10.14 -0.09
C SER A 42 -2.94 9.46 1.25
N ASP A 43 -2.92 10.25 2.33
CA ASP A 43 -2.81 9.77 3.70
C ASP A 43 -4.13 9.15 4.18
N SER A 44 -4.14 7.83 4.41
CA SER A 44 -5.32 7.10 4.88
C SER A 44 -5.51 7.15 6.40
N ILE A 45 -4.47 7.51 7.15
CA ILE A 45 -4.47 7.63 8.61
C ILE A 45 -5.14 8.93 9.04
N GLN A 46 -4.91 10.04 8.32
CA GLN A 46 -5.49 11.34 8.63
C GLN A 46 -6.91 11.49 8.05
N PRO A 47 -7.95 11.59 8.90
CA PRO A 47 -9.35 11.73 8.46
C PRO A 47 -9.58 12.86 7.44
N GLY A 48 -8.88 13.99 7.62
CA GLY A 48 -9.02 15.18 6.77
C GLY A 48 -8.50 15.01 5.34
N LEU A 49 -7.67 14.00 5.08
CA LEU A 49 -7.06 13.74 3.77
C LEU A 49 -7.77 12.64 2.97
N ARG A 50 -8.91 12.12 3.47
CA ARG A 50 -9.66 11.05 2.79
C ARG A 50 -10.01 11.35 1.33
N GLN A 51 -10.28 12.60 0.99
CA GLN A 51 -10.56 12.99 -0.40
C GLN A 51 -9.33 12.87 -1.32
N GLU A 52 -8.13 13.11 -0.80
CA GLU A 52 -6.89 12.92 -1.57
C GLU A 52 -6.61 11.44 -1.82
N VAL A 53 -6.97 10.56 -0.87
CA VAL A 53 -6.91 9.10 -1.07
C VAL A 53 -7.86 8.68 -2.19
N ILE A 54 -9.12 9.15 -2.16
CA ILE A 54 -10.10 8.87 -3.22
C ILE A 54 -9.60 9.39 -4.56
N ARG A 55 -9.05 10.62 -4.60
CA ARG A 55 -8.45 11.21 -5.80
C ARG A 55 -7.31 10.35 -6.35
N MET A 56 -6.44 9.81 -5.49
CA MET A 56 -5.35 8.92 -5.92
C MET A 56 -5.87 7.60 -6.52
N VAL A 57 -6.92 7.02 -5.92
CA VAL A 57 -7.58 5.84 -6.48
C VAL A 57 -8.20 6.16 -7.84
N GLU A 58 -8.89 7.29 -7.99
CA GLU A 58 -9.49 7.70 -9.26
C GLU A 58 -8.44 7.94 -10.35
N LEU A 59 -7.34 8.62 -10.02
CA LEU A 59 -6.19 8.81 -10.92
C LEU A 59 -5.58 7.49 -11.38
N THR A 60 -5.47 6.51 -10.47
CA THR A 60 -4.98 5.18 -10.78
C THR A 60 -5.93 4.44 -11.73
N ALA A 61 -7.24 4.52 -11.46
CA ALA A 61 -8.27 3.93 -12.31
C ALA A 61 -8.28 4.53 -13.72
N ASP A 62 -8.16 5.85 -13.84
CA ASP A 62 -8.11 6.53 -15.14
C ASP A 62 -6.88 6.13 -15.94
N ARG A 63 -5.72 5.97 -15.29
CA ARG A 63 -4.51 5.50 -15.95
C ARG A 63 -4.66 4.06 -16.47
N LEU A 64 -5.25 3.17 -15.68
CA LEU A 64 -5.54 1.79 -16.11
C LEU A 64 -6.54 1.76 -17.28
N ARG A 65 -7.59 2.59 -17.25
CA ARG A 65 -8.54 2.74 -18.37
C ARG A 65 -7.86 3.23 -19.64
N ALA A 66 -6.94 4.20 -19.53
CA ALA A 66 -6.18 4.71 -20.67
C ALA A 66 -5.31 3.64 -21.34
N LEU A 67 -4.87 2.62 -20.59
CA LEU A 67 -4.14 1.46 -21.09
C LEU A 67 -5.05 0.35 -21.66
N GLY A 68 -6.36 0.59 -21.69
CA GLY A 68 -7.38 -0.31 -22.24
C GLY A 68 -7.91 -1.34 -21.24
N ALA A 69 -7.67 -1.16 -19.93
CA ALA A 69 -8.25 -2.04 -18.92
C ALA A 69 -9.74 -1.72 -18.70
N THR A 70 -10.55 -2.75 -18.48
CA THR A 70 -11.90 -2.58 -17.92
C THR A 70 -11.76 -2.38 -16.42
N VAL A 71 -12.22 -1.24 -15.89
CA VAL A 71 -12.02 -0.86 -14.48
C VAL A 71 -13.36 -0.69 -13.76
N GLU A 72 -13.54 -1.44 -12.68
CA GLU A 72 -14.63 -1.30 -11.70
C GLU A 72 -14.10 -0.64 -10.42
N LEU A 73 -14.77 0.43 -9.96
CA LEU A 73 -14.51 1.04 -8.65
C LEU A 73 -15.54 0.52 -7.64
N VAL A 74 -15.15 -0.46 -6.83
CA VAL A 74 -16.01 -1.15 -5.87
C VAL A 74 -16.14 -0.30 -4.61
N LYS A 75 -17.37 -0.02 -4.19
CA LYS A 75 -17.66 0.72 -2.95
C LYS A 75 -17.47 -0.18 -1.74
N LEU A 76 -16.64 0.25 -0.79
CA LEU A 76 -16.34 -0.48 0.46
C LEU A 76 -17.22 -0.07 1.64
N GLY A 77 -18.08 0.95 1.48
CA GLY A 77 -18.93 1.47 2.54
C GLY A 77 -18.29 2.62 3.30
N SER A 78 -18.50 2.68 4.61
CA SER A 78 -18.01 3.77 5.47
C SER A 78 -17.31 3.23 6.72
N HIS A 79 -16.29 3.94 7.17
CA HIS A 79 -15.60 3.68 8.43
C HIS A 79 -16.05 4.68 9.49
N LYS A 80 -16.50 4.18 10.64
CA LYS A 80 -16.87 4.99 11.80
C LYS A 80 -15.66 5.21 12.70
N LEU A 81 -15.25 6.46 12.85
CA LEU A 81 -14.15 6.89 13.71
C LEU A 81 -14.57 6.88 15.19
N SER A 82 -13.57 6.92 16.08
CA SER A 82 -13.77 6.93 17.54
C SER A 82 -14.52 8.16 18.06
N ASP A 83 -14.43 9.30 17.36
CA ASP A 83 -15.17 10.52 17.66
C ASP A 83 -16.63 10.51 17.17
N GLY A 84 -17.05 9.42 16.53
CA GLY A 84 -18.40 9.23 15.99
C GLY A 84 -18.59 9.72 14.56
N GLN A 85 -17.59 10.36 13.94
CA GLN A 85 -17.62 10.71 12.52
C GLN A 85 -17.63 9.45 11.66
N SER A 86 -18.34 9.49 10.53
CA SER A 86 -18.33 8.41 9.52
C SER A 86 -17.72 8.93 8.23
N LEU A 87 -16.69 8.24 7.73
CA LEU A 87 -16.01 8.57 6.50
C LEU A 87 -16.21 7.48 5.45
N LEU A 88 -16.54 7.88 4.22
CA LEU A 88 -16.56 6.94 3.10
C LEU A 88 -15.17 6.33 2.92
N LEU A 89 -15.10 5.01 2.83
CA LEU A 89 -13.87 4.31 2.47
C LEU A 89 -13.52 4.60 1.00
N PRO A 90 -12.24 4.77 0.65
CA PRO A 90 -11.80 4.81 -0.74
C PRO A 90 -12.29 3.57 -1.48
N PRO A 91 -12.71 3.69 -2.75
CA PRO A 91 -13.13 2.52 -3.51
C PRO A 91 -11.96 1.57 -3.74
N LEU A 92 -12.26 0.29 -3.92
CA LEU A 92 -11.28 -0.70 -4.39
C LEU A 92 -11.29 -0.71 -5.92
N ILE A 93 -10.13 -0.64 -6.55
CA ILE A 93 -10.01 -0.87 -8.00
C ILE A 93 -10.00 -2.37 -8.25
N LEU A 94 -10.92 -2.83 -9.10
CA LEU A 94 -10.82 -4.12 -9.78
C LEU A 94 -10.68 -3.85 -11.28
N ALA A 95 -9.50 -4.11 -11.85
CA ALA A 95 -9.25 -3.91 -13.27
C ALA A 95 -8.86 -5.19 -13.99
N GLU A 96 -9.31 -5.37 -15.23
CA GLU A 96 -8.98 -6.50 -16.10
C GLU A 96 -8.44 -6.01 -17.44
N LEU A 97 -7.30 -6.56 -17.87
CA LEU A 97 -6.64 -6.27 -19.14
C LEU A 97 -6.29 -7.57 -19.84
N GLY A 98 -7.04 -7.87 -20.91
CA GLY A 98 -6.94 -9.14 -21.64
C GLY A 98 -7.81 -10.23 -21.02
N LYS A 99 -8.29 -11.15 -21.87
CA LYS A 99 -9.14 -12.28 -21.51
C LYS A 99 -8.92 -13.47 -22.45
N ASP A 100 -7.67 -13.69 -22.84
CA ASP A 100 -7.30 -14.77 -23.74
C ASP A 100 -7.24 -16.09 -22.95
N PRO A 101 -8.10 -17.08 -23.23
CA PRO A 101 -8.11 -18.36 -22.51
C PRO A 101 -6.84 -19.20 -22.74
N GLN A 102 -5.97 -18.83 -23.68
CA GLN A 102 -4.68 -19.49 -23.90
C GLN A 102 -3.55 -18.92 -23.04
N LYS A 103 -3.77 -17.78 -22.37
CA LYS A 103 -2.78 -17.11 -21.53
C LYS A 103 -3.11 -17.31 -20.05
N PRO A 104 -2.10 -17.47 -19.19
CA PRO A 104 -2.35 -17.47 -17.76
C PRO A 104 -2.79 -16.07 -17.31
N THR A 105 -3.51 -16.00 -16.19
CA THR A 105 -3.97 -14.76 -15.59
C THR A 105 -3.15 -14.44 -14.34
N VAL A 106 -2.51 -13.27 -14.35
CA VAL A 106 -1.75 -12.75 -13.22
C VAL A 106 -2.52 -11.59 -12.58
N CYS A 107 -2.80 -11.69 -11.28
CA CYS A 107 -3.41 -10.63 -10.49
C CYS A 107 -2.34 -9.87 -9.71
N PHE A 108 -2.16 -8.59 -9.98
CA PHE A 108 -1.29 -7.71 -9.21
C PHE A 108 -2.08 -7.01 -8.11
N TYR A 109 -1.59 -7.10 -6.86
CA TYR A 109 -2.07 -6.31 -5.73
C TYR A 109 -1.06 -5.22 -5.36
N GLY A 110 -1.59 -4.04 -5.03
CA GLY A 110 -0.85 -2.96 -4.39
C GLY A 110 -1.81 -1.94 -3.77
N HIS A 111 -1.25 -0.90 -3.16
CA HIS A 111 -2.03 0.18 -2.55
C HIS A 111 -1.46 1.55 -2.93
N VAL A 112 -2.30 2.57 -2.84
CA VAL A 112 -1.92 3.95 -3.21
C VAL A 112 -2.17 4.98 -2.11
N ASP A 113 -2.66 4.54 -0.95
CA ASP A 113 -2.54 5.30 0.28
C ASP A 113 -1.13 5.21 0.86
N VAL A 114 -0.80 6.14 1.75
CA VAL A 114 0.53 6.29 2.31
C VAL A 114 0.46 6.66 3.80
N GLN A 115 1.48 6.30 4.58
CA GLN A 115 1.66 6.85 5.92
C GLN A 115 1.73 8.40 5.93
N PRO A 116 1.35 9.06 7.03
CA PRO A 116 1.61 10.47 7.25
C PRO A 116 3.08 10.85 7.08
N ALA A 117 3.33 12.07 6.62
CA ALA A 117 4.66 12.67 6.64
C ALA A 117 4.56 14.20 6.75
N LYS A 118 5.36 14.77 7.65
CA LYS A 118 5.52 16.20 7.79
C LYS A 118 6.99 16.58 7.73
N LYS A 119 7.28 17.80 7.26
CA LYS A 119 8.66 18.30 7.21
C LYS A 119 9.32 18.26 8.59
N GLU A 120 8.53 18.57 9.62
CA GLU A 120 8.92 18.66 11.02
C GLU A 120 9.30 17.31 11.63
N ASP A 121 8.92 16.18 11.00
CA ASP A 121 9.31 14.83 11.43
C ASP A 121 10.80 14.53 11.16
N GLY A 122 11.52 15.46 10.51
CA GLY A 122 12.95 15.37 10.23
C GLY A 122 13.31 15.18 8.76
N TRP A 123 12.36 15.39 7.84
CA TRP A 123 12.60 15.24 6.40
C TRP A 123 13.57 16.29 5.86
N LYS A 124 14.56 15.87 5.06
CA LYS A 124 15.52 16.79 4.41
C LYS A 124 14.93 17.52 3.20
N THR A 125 13.97 16.89 2.51
CA THR A 125 13.17 17.47 1.41
C THR A 125 11.72 17.64 1.86
N ASP A 126 10.87 18.28 1.06
CA ASP A 126 9.42 18.22 1.30
C ASP A 126 8.95 16.78 1.02
N PRO A 127 8.18 16.13 1.92
CA PRO A 127 7.79 14.73 1.75
C PRO A 127 6.88 14.49 0.54
N TYR A 128 6.08 15.46 0.10
CA TYR A 128 5.15 15.31 -1.02
C TYR A 128 5.66 16.01 -2.29
N THR A 129 6.88 16.55 -2.27
CA THR A 129 7.59 16.96 -3.50
C THR A 129 8.72 15.98 -3.79
N LEU A 130 8.48 15.04 -4.72
CA LEU A 130 9.49 14.05 -5.11
C LEU A 130 10.77 14.77 -5.59
N THR A 131 11.86 14.52 -4.90
CA THR A 131 13.17 15.16 -5.13
C THR A 131 14.22 14.11 -5.41
N GLU A 132 14.91 14.23 -6.53
CA GLU A 132 16.03 13.35 -6.87
C GLU A 132 17.34 13.86 -6.25
N ILE A 133 18.06 12.98 -5.55
CA ILE A 133 19.38 13.27 -4.98
C ILE A 133 20.27 12.03 -5.16
N ASP A 134 21.39 12.20 -5.87
CA ASP A 134 22.37 11.13 -6.14
C ASP A 134 21.74 9.85 -6.71
N GLY A 135 20.77 10.00 -7.63
CA GLY A 135 20.05 8.90 -8.28
C GLY A 135 18.97 8.24 -7.40
N ASN A 136 18.70 8.76 -6.19
CA ASN A 136 17.62 8.29 -5.33
C ASN A 136 16.43 9.26 -5.41
N LEU A 137 15.22 8.73 -5.45
CA LEU A 137 13.97 9.49 -5.52
C LEU A 137 13.35 9.60 -4.11
N TYR A 138 13.44 10.78 -3.50
CA TYR A 138 12.94 11.04 -2.14
C TYR A 138 11.53 11.61 -2.17
N GLY A 139 10.59 10.90 -1.55
CA GLY A 139 9.23 11.36 -1.29
C GLY A 139 8.40 10.28 -0.58
N ARG A 140 7.42 10.70 0.22
CA ARG A 140 6.44 9.81 0.85
C ARG A 140 5.63 9.12 -0.24
N GLY A 141 5.54 7.79 -0.17
CA GLY A 141 4.87 7.00 -1.20
C GLY A 141 5.80 6.43 -2.27
N ALA A 142 7.04 6.94 -2.38
CA ALA A 142 7.92 6.61 -3.51
C ALA A 142 8.22 5.10 -3.61
N THR A 143 8.55 4.45 -2.49
CA THR A 143 8.79 3.00 -2.44
C THR A 143 7.60 2.19 -1.93
N ASP A 144 6.67 2.84 -1.24
CA ASP A 144 5.64 2.24 -0.41
C ASP A 144 4.35 3.06 -0.57
N ASN A 145 3.48 2.75 -1.54
CA ASN A 145 3.68 1.74 -2.61
C ASN A 145 3.45 2.29 -4.03
N LYS A 146 3.46 3.62 -4.19
CA LYS A 146 3.19 4.28 -5.48
C LYS A 146 4.20 3.92 -6.57
N GLY A 147 5.50 3.86 -6.26
CA GLY A 147 6.53 3.48 -7.22
C GLY A 147 6.37 2.07 -7.77
N PRO A 148 6.24 1.04 -6.92
CA PRO A 148 5.98 -0.32 -7.38
C PRO A 148 4.68 -0.50 -8.16
N VAL A 149 3.57 0.12 -7.74
CA VAL A 149 2.31 0.12 -8.52
C VAL A 149 2.54 0.75 -9.90
N LEU A 150 3.20 1.91 -9.95
CA LEU A 150 3.55 2.57 -11.20
C LEU A 150 4.48 1.73 -12.07
N ALA A 151 5.42 0.99 -11.50
CA ALA A 151 6.33 0.13 -12.26
C ALA A 151 5.54 -0.96 -13.03
N TRP A 152 4.52 -1.55 -12.42
CA TRP A 152 3.62 -2.50 -13.10
C TRP A 152 2.80 -1.84 -14.21
N ILE A 153 2.26 -0.63 -13.96
CA ILE A 153 1.51 0.13 -14.96
C ILE A 153 2.42 0.54 -16.13
N ASN A 154 3.64 0.99 -15.85
CA ASN A 154 4.63 1.41 -16.86
C ASN A 154 5.13 0.21 -17.69
N ALA A 155 5.22 -0.99 -17.10
CA ALA A 155 5.51 -2.20 -17.86
C ALA A 155 4.40 -2.46 -18.88
N VAL A 156 3.12 -2.41 -18.48
CA VAL A 156 1.98 -2.53 -19.40
C VAL A 156 2.01 -1.46 -20.48
N GLU A 157 2.27 -0.21 -20.09
CA GLU A 157 2.40 0.92 -21.01
C GLU A 157 3.47 0.66 -22.08
N SER A 158 4.62 0.11 -21.69
CA SER A 158 5.72 -0.23 -22.61
C SER A 158 5.29 -1.27 -23.65
N PHE A 159 4.59 -2.34 -23.23
CA PHE A 159 4.03 -3.33 -24.16
C PHE A 159 3.03 -2.68 -25.13
N ARG A 160 2.14 -1.82 -24.62
CA ARG A 160 1.11 -1.14 -25.42
C ARG A 160 1.72 -0.17 -26.43
N ALA A 161 2.67 0.65 -26.02
CA ALA A 161 3.34 1.64 -26.87
C ALA A 161 4.10 0.98 -28.03
N LEU A 162 4.75 -0.15 -27.76
CA LEU A 162 5.47 -0.94 -28.77
C LEU A 162 4.54 -1.84 -29.61
N GLN A 163 3.22 -1.82 -29.36
CA GLN A 163 2.24 -2.71 -30.00
C GLN A 163 2.59 -4.19 -29.86
N LEU A 164 3.21 -4.55 -28.73
CA LEU A 164 3.58 -5.92 -28.41
C LEU A 164 2.44 -6.61 -27.67
N ASP A 165 2.33 -7.92 -27.91
CA ASP A 165 1.38 -8.75 -27.20
C ASP A 165 1.84 -8.98 -25.75
N ILE A 166 0.96 -8.70 -24.78
CA ILE A 166 1.25 -8.96 -23.36
C ILE A 166 1.11 -10.48 -23.13
N PRO A 167 2.13 -11.15 -22.54
CA PRO A 167 2.18 -12.61 -22.49
C PRO A 167 1.16 -13.26 -21.53
N VAL A 168 0.46 -12.46 -20.72
CA VAL A 168 -0.50 -12.91 -19.70
C VAL A 168 -1.76 -12.03 -19.74
N ASN A 169 -2.89 -12.55 -19.26
CA ASN A 169 -4.00 -11.70 -18.85
C ASN A 169 -3.62 -11.03 -17.53
N LEU A 170 -3.93 -9.74 -17.38
CA LEU A 170 -3.63 -8.99 -16.16
C LEU A 170 -4.91 -8.62 -15.44
N LYS A 171 -4.92 -8.86 -14.13
CA LYS A 171 -5.89 -8.30 -13.20
C LYS A 171 -5.17 -7.39 -12.21
N PHE A 172 -5.81 -6.29 -11.83
CA PHE A 172 -5.29 -5.38 -10.81
C PHE A 172 -6.30 -5.26 -9.70
N ILE A 173 -5.81 -5.39 -8.47
CA ILE A 173 -6.54 -5.04 -7.25
C ILE A 173 -5.72 -3.94 -6.54
N ILE A 174 -6.20 -2.70 -6.60
CA ILE A 174 -5.52 -1.56 -5.98
C ILE A 174 -6.42 -0.93 -4.92
N GLU A 175 -5.95 -0.87 -3.68
CA GLU A 175 -6.68 -0.26 -2.57
C GLU A 175 -6.09 1.08 -2.13
N GLY A 176 -6.76 1.75 -1.19
CA GLY A 176 -6.31 3.00 -0.58
C GLY A 176 -6.46 2.99 0.94
N MET A 177 -6.35 1.82 1.58
CA MET A 177 -6.51 1.69 3.04
C MET A 177 -5.49 0.73 3.67
N GLU A 178 -4.43 0.31 2.96
CA GLU A 178 -3.48 -0.71 3.47
C GLU A 178 -2.83 -0.24 4.78
N GLU A 179 -2.38 1.01 4.79
CA GLU A 179 -1.69 1.64 5.93
C GLU A 179 -2.63 1.81 7.13
N ALA A 180 -3.94 1.80 6.86
CA ALA A 180 -5.03 1.91 7.81
C ALA A 180 -5.75 0.56 8.06
N GLY A 181 -5.10 -0.56 7.74
CA GLY A 181 -5.56 -1.92 8.06
C GLY A 181 -6.47 -2.58 7.03
N SER A 182 -6.42 -2.15 5.77
CA SER A 182 -7.16 -2.71 4.63
C SER A 182 -8.67 -2.88 4.87
N LEU A 183 -9.30 -1.89 5.51
CA LEU A 183 -10.70 -1.94 5.91
C LEU A 183 -11.63 -2.22 4.72
N GLY A 184 -12.40 -3.32 4.82
CA GLY A 184 -13.36 -3.76 3.81
C GLY A 184 -12.77 -4.64 2.70
N LEU A 185 -11.44 -4.78 2.60
CA LEU A 185 -10.81 -5.57 1.54
C LEU A 185 -11.15 -7.06 1.64
N GLU A 186 -11.06 -7.65 2.84
CA GLU A 186 -11.30 -9.08 3.07
C GLU A 186 -12.70 -9.50 2.61
N GLU A 187 -13.72 -8.69 2.92
CA GLU A 187 -15.11 -8.96 2.53
C GLU A 187 -15.29 -8.96 1.01
N ILE A 188 -14.65 -8.01 0.32
CA ILE A 188 -14.70 -7.97 -1.14
C ILE A 188 -13.95 -9.14 -1.76
N ILE A 189 -12.76 -9.50 -1.26
CA ILE A 189 -12.03 -10.68 -1.75
C ILE A 189 -12.90 -11.93 -1.63
N LYS A 190 -13.56 -12.15 -0.48
CA LYS A 190 -14.47 -13.30 -0.29
C LYS A 190 -15.64 -13.27 -1.27
N LYS A 191 -16.26 -12.12 -1.47
CA LYS A 191 -17.39 -11.93 -2.40
C LYS A 191 -16.99 -12.17 -3.85
N GLU A 192 -15.80 -11.72 -4.23
CA GLU A 192 -15.31 -11.72 -5.60
C GLU A 192 -14.54 -12.98 -5.97
N ASN A 193 -14.28 -13.86 -5.00
CA ASN A 193 -13.50 -15.09 -5.17
C ASN A 193 -13.98 -15.96 -6.36
N GLN A 194 -15.29 -16.07 -6.54
CA GLN A 194 -15.90 -16.86 -7.62
C GLN A 194 -16.32 -16.02 -8.84
N ARG A 195 -16.00 -14.71 -8.85
CA ARG A 195 -16.26 -13.79 -9.98
C ARG A 195 -14.95 -13.22 -10.50
N PHE A 196 -14.47 -12.14 -9.90
CA PHE A 196 -13.27 -11.45 -10.38
C PHE A 196 -12.01 -12.32 -10.26
N PHE A 197 -11.89 -13.16 -9.24
CA PHE A 197 -10.70 -14.02 -9.04
C PHE A 197 -10.84 -15.43 -9.62
N SER A 198 -11.96 -15.76 -10.27
CA SER A 198 -12.29 -17.14 -10.67
C SER A 198 -11.33 -17.79 -11.67
N ASP A 199 -10.56 -16.99 -12.41
CA ASP A 199 -9.64 -17.37 -13.47
C ASP A 199 -8.21 -16.89 -13.20
N VAL A 200 -7.88 -16.50 -11.96
CA VAL A 200 -6.53 -16.05 -11.55
C VAL A 200 -5.64 -17.26 -11.26
N ASP A 201 -4.53 -17.37 -11.98
CA ASP A 201 -3.53 -18.44 -11.76
C ASP A 201 -2.47 -18.03 -10.73
N PHE A 202 -2.06 -16.75 -10.75
CA PHE A 202 -1.00 -16.23 -9.89
C PHE A 202 -1.37 -14.87 -9.31
N ILE A 203 -1.00 -14.64 -8.05
CA ILE A 203 -1.06 -13.32 -7.41
C ILE A 203 0.36 -12.82 -7.20
N VAL A 204 0.61 -11.55 -7.55
CA VAL A 204 1.89 -10.89 -7.35
C VAL A 204 1.69 -9.64 -6.52
N ILE A 205 2.53 -9.48 -5.51
CA ILE A 205 2.61 -8.29 -4.65
C ILE A 205 4.05 -7.79 -4.75
N SER A 206 4.21 -6.48 -4.97
CA SER A 206 5.52 -5.83 -5.00
C SER A 206 5.55 -4.71 -3.98
N ASP A 207 5.59 -5.08 -2.71
CA ASP A 207 5.48 -4.13 -1.60
C ASP A 207 6.39 -4.51 -0.44
N ASN A 208 7.65 -4.77 -0.79
CA ASN A 208 8.66 -5.14 0.18
C ASN A 208 10.05 -4.80 -0.34
N LEU A 209 10.99 -4.75 0.60
CA LEU A 209 12.37 -4.39 0.30
C LEU A 209 13.23 -5.62 0.03
N TRP A 210 14.37 -5.39 -0.62
CA TRP A 210 15.45 -6.35 -0.65
C TRP A 210 16.18 -6.37 0.69
N LEU A 211 16.66 -7.55 1.11
CA LEU A 211 17.46 -7.68 2.32
C LEU A 211 18.85 -7.02 2.18
N SER A 212 19.33 -6.86 0.95
CA SER A 212 20.65 -6.27 0.67
C SER A 212 20.58 -5.30 -0.51
N ASN A 213 21.45 -4.29 -0.52
CA ASN A 213 21.62 -3.36 -1.64
C ASN A 213 22.42 -3.95 -2.83
N ARG A 214 22.73 -5.26 -2.82
CA ARG A 214 23.55 -5.92 -3.86
C ARG A 214 22.86 -7.05 -4.58
N LYS A 215 21.83 -7.66 -3.98
CA LYS A 215 21.16 -8.85 -4.50
C LYS A 215 19.65 -8.68 -4.42
N PRO A 216 18.92 -8.96 -5.52
CA PRO A 216 17.47 -9.03 -5.48
C PRO A 216 17.00 -10.15 -4.55
N ALA A 217 15.79 -10.00 -4.02
CA ALA A 217 15.18 -10.95 -3.11
C ALA A 217 13.79 -11.38 -3.60
N LEU A 218 13.43 -12.62 -3.29
CA LEU A 218 12.06 -13.11 -3.37
C LEU A 218 11.59 -13.43 -1.95
N THR A 219 10.55 -12.72 -1.51
CA THR A 219 9.96 -12.94 -0.18
C THR A 219 8.89 -14.02 -0.27
N TYR A 220 9.01 -15.05 0.56
CA TYR A 220 8.06 -16.18 0.60
C TYR A 220 7.34 -16.31 1.95
N GLY A 221 7.56 -15.37 2.88
CA GLY A 221 6.89 -15.36 4.17
C GLY A 221 7.09 -14.03 4.89
N THR A 222 6.04 -13.57 5.54
CA THR A 222 5.99 -12.37 6.37
C THR A 222 5.51 -12.73 7.77
N ARG A 223 5.76 -11.85 8.74
CA ARG A 223 5.19 -11.99 10.09
C ARG A 223 3.79 -11.42 10.10
N GLY A 224 2.92 -11.97 10.94
CA GLY A 224 1.75 -11.24 11.41
C GLY A 224 2.15 -10.19 12.45
N ASN A 225 1.22 -9.29 12.77
CA ASN A 225 1.39 -8.29 13.83
C ASN A 225 0.10 -8.18 14.65
N ILE A 226 0.24 -7.93 15.95
CA ILE A 226 -0.88 -7.63 16.85
C ILE A 226 -0.54 -6.33 17.56
N CYS A 227 -1.34 -5.29 17.32
CA CYS A 227 -1.20 -4.00 17.97
C CYS A 227 -2.10 -3.94 19.21
N PHE A 228 -1.57 -3.45 20.34
CA PHE A 228 -2.30 -3.30 21.59
C PHE A 228 -2.34 -1.81 22.00
N SER A 229 -3.48 -1.38 22.54
CA SER A 229 -3.65 -0.08 23.20
C SER A 229 -3.88 -0.30 24.69
N VAL A 230 -3.15 0.42 25.53
CA VAL A 230 -3.31 0.38 27.00
C VAL A 230 -3.81 1.75 27.48
N GLU A 231 -5.05 1.79 27.95
CA GLU A 231 -5.66 3.00 28.51
C GLU A 231 -5.60 2.95 30.04
N VAL A 232 -5.04 3.99 30.65
CA VAL A 232 -5.05 4.20 32.11
C VAL A 232 -5.73 5.53 32.40
N ARG A 233 -6.73 5.50 33.29
CA ARG A 233 -7.55 6.67 33.63
C ARG A 233 -7.73 6.81 35.14
N CYS A 234 -7.41 7.99 35.68
CA CYS A 234 -7.59 8.32 37.11
C CYS A 234 -8.65 9.43 37.35
N GLY A 235 -9.11 10.12 36.29
CA GLY A 235 -10.10 11.18 36.42
C GLY A 235 -10.74 11.62 35.09
N GLU A 236 -11.54 12.68 35.18
CA GLU A 236 -12.31 13.26 34.05
C GLU A 236 -11.60 14.45 33.38
N ARG A 237 -10.53 14.99 33.99
CA ARG A 237 -9.81 16.16 33.50
C ARG A 237 -8.35 16.11 33.94
N ASP A 238 -7.51 16.83 33.21
CA ASP A 238 -6.13 17.07 33.60
C ASP A 238 -6.06 17.89 34.90
N LEU A 239 -5.03 17.61 35.69
CA LEU A 239 -4.81 18.23 36.99
C LEU A 239 -3.47 18.98 37.01
N HIS A 240 -3.45 20.13 37.67
CA HIS A 240 -2.22 20.90 37.84
C HIS A 240 -1.22 20.10 38.70
N SER A 241 -0.10 19.70 38.11
CA SER A 241 0.85 18.76 38.73
C SER A 241 1.44 19.25 40.06
N GLY A 242 1.59 20.56 40.24
CA GLY A 242 2.04 21.13 41.53
C GLY A 242 0.95 21.11 42.62
N SER A 243 -0.32 21.22 42.24
CA SER A 243 -1.43 21.31 43.21
C SER A 243 -1.92 19.93 43.65
N PHE A 244 -1.78 18.93 42.78
CA PHE A 244 -2.27 17.56 43.00
C PHE A 244 -1.14 16.52 43.07
N GLY A 245 0.11 16.93 42.89
CA GLY A 245 1.27 16.06 42.97
C GLY A 245 1.41 15.43 44.36
N GLY A 246 1.56 14.10 44.39
CA GLY A 246 1.74 13.34 45.63
C GLY A 246 0.46 12.99 46.39
N ILE A 247 -0.73 13.36 45.91
CA ILE A 247 -2.01 13.03 46.55
C ILE A 247 -2.98 12.22 45.66
N ILE A 248 -2.59 11.94 44.41
CA ILE A 248 -3.35 11.12 43.46
C ILE A 248 -2.47 10.00 42.89
N HIS A 249 -3.11 8.95 42.38
CA HIS A 249 -2.44 7.94 41.55
C HIS A 249 -2.36 8.47 40.11
N GLU A 250 -1.18 8.87 39.66
CA GLU A 250 -1.02 9.47 38.34
C GLU A 250 -1.15 8.39 37.24
N PRO A 251 -2.05 8.54 36.25
CA PRO A 251 -2.18 7.58 35.15
C PRO A 251 -0.86 7.30 34.44
N MET A 252 0.01 8.31 34.33
CA MET A 252 1.33 8.18 33.74
C MET A 252 2.26 7.26 34.52
N THR A 253 2.18 7.27 35.86
CA THR A 253 3.00 6.37 36.69
C THR A 253 2.60 4.91 36.43
N ASP A 254 1.30 4.63 36.43
CA ASP A 254 0.77 3.29 36.17
C ASP A 254 1.02 2.84 34.74
N LEU A 255 0.82 3.72 33.74
CA LEU A 255 1.10 3.42 32.34
C LEU A 255 2.58 3.10 32.12
N ILE A 256 3.50 3.89 32.70
CA ILE A 256 4.94 3.62 32.64
C ILE A 256 5.25 2.28 33.31
N ALA A 257 4.63 1.96 34.45
CA ALA A 257 4.83 0.67 35.12
C ALA A 257 4.33 -0.50 34.27
N LEU A 258 3.15 -0.38 33.65
CA LEU A 258 2.57 -1.40 32.77
C LEU A 258 3.43 -1.62 31.52
N LEU A 259 3.92 -0.55 30.88
CA LEU A 259 4.78 -0.64 29.70
C LEU A 259 6.19 -1.15 30.05
N GLY A 260 6.76 -0.68 31.17
CA GLY A 260 8.09 -1.09 31.65
C GLY A 260 8.12 -2.53 32.16
N GLY A 261 7.02 -3.02 32.74
CA GLY A 261 6.87 -4.41 33.18
C GLY A 261 6.96 -5.44 32.05
N ASN A 262 6.71 -5.02 30.80
CA ASN A 262 6.82 -5.86 29.60
C ASN A 262 8.24 -5.90 29.01
N THR A 263 9.22 -5.23 29.65
CA THR A 263 10.62 -5.32 29.26
C THR A 263 11.40 -6.16 30.30
N TYR A 264 11.55 -7.45 30.00
CA TYR A 264 12.43 -8.42 30.68
C TYR A 264 12.08 -8.88 32.11
N ALA A 265 10.90 -9.48 32.35
CA ALA A 265 10.69 -10.56 33.33
C ALA A 265 9.33 -11.24 33.09
N PRO A 266 9.18 -12.57 33.23
CA PRO A 266 7.88 -13.22 33.08
C PRO A 266 7.03 -12.93 34.32
N VAL A 267 6.38 -11.78 34.34
CA VAL A 267 5.32 -11.48 35.31
C VAL A 267 4.01 -11.56 34.55
N ALA A 268 3.33 -12.69 34.71
CA ALA A 268 1.95 -12.84 34.31
C ALA A 268 1.10 -11.89 35.17
N LEU A 269 0.76 -10.72 34.63
CA LEU A 269 -0.38 -9.96 35.12
C LEU A 269 -1.62 -10.45 34.36
N PRO A 270 -2.76 -10.65 35.04
CA PRO A 270 -4.00 -11.04 34.39
C PRO A 270 -4.48 -9.86 33.55
N LEU A 271 -4.16 -9.86 32.26
CA LEU A 271 -4.77 -8.96 31.28
C LEU A 271 -6.15 -9.51 30.93
N SER A 272 -7.20 -8.81 31.34
CA SER A 272 -8.53 -8.97 30.76
C SER A 272 -8.50 -8.41 29.34
N LEU A 273 -8.36 -9.30 28.36
CA LEU A 273 -8.52 -9.00 26.94
C LEU A 273 -10.01 -8.75 26.66
N TYR A 274 -10.36 -7.55 26.21
CA TYR A 274 -11.63 -7.33 25.53
C TYR A 274 -11.35 -7.37 24.02
N SER A 275 -11.92 -8.38 23.34
CA SER A 275 -12.09 -8.32 21.89
C SER A 275 -13.23 -7.36 21.59
N TRP A 276 -12.99 -6.44 20.66
CA TRP A 276 -14.08 -5.76 19.97
C TRP A 276 -14.40 -6.66 18.76
N ASP A 277 -15.51 -7.39 18.86
CA ASP A 277 -16.10 -8.14 17.75
C ASP A 277 -16.67 -7.19 16.69
#